data_AF-A0A536VHC4-F1
#
_entry.id   AF-A0A536VHC4-F1
#
_cell.length_a   1.000
_cell.length_b   1.000
_cell.length_c   1.000
_cell.angle_alpha   90.00
_cell.angle_beta   90.00
_cell.angle_gamma   90.00
#
_symmetry.space_group_name_H-M   'P 1'
#
loop_
_entity.id
_entity.type
_entity.pdbx_description
1 polymer ?
#
loop_
_entity_poly.entity_id
_entity_poly.type
_entity_poly.pdbx_seq_one_letter_code
_entity_poly.pdbx_strand_id
1 'polypeptide(L)' 'VDIEIDLLPIGVAFHPGEQLRFIVSSRNLVGTMMPGMREYTGVNDGQHVIHTGGRYASYLQLPI' A
#
# COMPACT_ATOMS: atom_id res chain seq x y z
N VAL A 1 11.16 4.93 11.56
CA VAL A 1 9.93 4.64 12.35
C VAL A 1 9.31 3.42 11.75
N ASP A 2 8.76 2.55 12.59
CA ASP A 2 8.13 1.31 12.16
C ASP A 2 6.61 1.49 12.27
N ILE A 3 5.90 1.03 11.24
CA ILE A 3 4.45 1.11 11.16
C ILE A 3 3.90 -0.21 10.61
N GLU A 4 2.71 -0.57 11.06
CA GLU A 4 1.92 -1.66 10.50
C GLU A 4 0.67 -1.06 9.85
N ILE A 5 0.35 -1.51 8.64
CA ILE A 5 -0.80 -1.06 7.88
C ILE A 5 -1.63 -2.29 7.55
N ASP A 6 -2.82 -2.37 8.14
CA ASP A 6 -3.77 -3.41 7.82
C ASP A 6 -4.33 -3.20 6.41
N LEU A 7 -4.23 -4.24 5.58
CA LEU A 7 -4.87 -4.26 4.28
C LEU A 7 -6.31 -4.74 4.43
N LEU A 8 -7.21 -4.15 3.63
CA LEU A 8 -8.56 -4.68 3.50
C LEU A 8 -8.50 -6.16 3.08
N PRO A 9 -9.43 -7.01 3.56
CA PRO A 9 -9.47 -8.41 3.17
C PRO A 9 -9.48 -8.58 1.65
N ILE A 10 -8.62 -9.47 1.14
CA ILE A 10 -8.52 -9.78 -0.29
C ILE A 10 -8.75 -11.27 -0.52
N GLY A 11 -9.46 -11.60 -1.62
CA GLY A 11 -9.49 -12.93 -2.21
C GLY A 11 -8.87 -12.85 -3.60
N VAL A 12 -7.66 -13.41 -3.76
CA VAL A 12 -6.89 -13.32 -5.01
C VAL A 12 -6.25 -14.67 -5.30
N ALA A 13 -6.29 -15.10 -6.55
CA ALA A 13 -5.56 -16.27 -7.05
C ALA A 13 -4.61 -15.83 -8.18
N PHE A 14 -3.34 -16.19 -8.07
CA PHE A 14 -2.34 -15.93 -9.10
C PHE A 14 -2.19 -17.14 -10.01
N HIS A 15 -2.34 -16.91 -11.31
CA HIS A 15 -2.19 -17.90 -12.36
C HIS A 15 -0.76 -17.83 -12.93
N PRO A 16 -0.27 -18.88 -13.62
CA PRO A 16 1.04 -18.85 -14.24
C PRO A 16 1.22 -17.63 -15.15
N GLY A 17 2.26 -16.83 -14.88
CA GLY A 17 2.58 -15.60 -15.61
C GLY A 17 2.01 -14.31 -14.99
N GLU A 18 1.10 -14.41 -14.01
CA GLU A 18 0.60 -13.25 -13.27
C GLU A 18 1.57 -12.81 -12.17
N GLN A 19 1.50 -11.54 -11.78
CA GLN A 19 2.40 -10.95 -10.79
C GLN A 19 1.65 -10.05 -9.81
N LEU A 20 2.13 -10.02 -8.57
CA LEU A 20 1.71 -9.05 -7.57
C LEU A 20 2.56 -7.79 -7.69
N ARG A 21 1.89 -6.64 -7.81
CA ARG A 21 2.52 -5.31 -7.72
C ARG A 21 2.07 -4.61 -6.45
N PHE A 22 3.00 -4.40 -5.53
CA PHE A 22 2.77 -3.60 -4.32
C PHE A 22 3.22 -2.16 -4.54
N ILE A 23 2.37 -1.18 -4.22
CA ILE A 23 2.62 0.25 -4.42
C ILE A 23 2.43 0.99 -3.10
N VAL A 24 3.45 1.74 -2.68
CA VAL A 24 3.37 2.67 -1.54
C VAL A 24 3.33 4.09 -2.09
N SER A 25 2.33 4.86 -1.68
CA SER A 25 2.10 6.24 -2.15
C SER A 25 1.56 7.10 -1.02
N SER A 26 1.95 8.37 -1.00
CA SER A 26 1.39 9.38 -0.09
C SER A 26 0.07 9.97 -0.58
N ARG A 27 -0.44 9.49 -1.72
CA ARG A 27 -1.68 9.93 -2.39
C ARG A 27 -2.54 8.73 -2.76
N ASN A 28 -3.86 8.93 -2.81
CA ASN A 28 -4.77 7.91 -3.30
C ASN A 28 -4.64 7.78 -4.82
N LEU A 29 -4.29 6.58 -5.30
CA LEU A 29 -4.07 6.31 -6.72
C LEU A 29 -5.33 5.84 -7.46
N VAL A 30 -6.36 5.43 -6.73
CA VAL A 30 -7.57 4.79 -7.27
C VAL A 30 -8.78 5.75 -7.20
N GLY A 31 -8.70 6.79 -6.39
CA GLY A 31 -9.78 7.74 -6.14
C GLY A 31 -10.68 7.30 -4.98
N THR A 32 -11.77 8.02 -4.77
CA THR A 32 -12.67 7.77 -3.65
C THR A 32 -13.53 6.53 -3.88
N MET A 33 -13.91 5.84 -2.80
CA MET A 33 -14.68 4.59 -2.90
C MET A 33 -16.09 4.79 -3.46
N MET A 34 -16.69 5.96 -3.24
CA MET A 34 -18.04 6.27 -3.68
C MET A 34 -18.10 7.61 -4.41
N PRO A 35 -18.93 7.73 -5.46
CA PRO A 35 -19.15 9.00 -6.14
C PRO A 35 -19.57 10.11 -5.17
N GLY A 36 -19.03 11.32 -5.37
CA GLY A 36 -19.37 12.50 -4.57
C GLY A 36 -18.66 12.62 -3.22
N MET A 37 -17.86 11.62 -2.81
CA MET A 37 -16.99 11.76 -1.64
C MET A 37 -15.85 12.73 -1.90
N ARG A 38 -15.56 13.58 -0.90
CA ARG A 38 -14.35 14.40 -0.89
C ARG A 38 -13.14 13.53 -0.59
N GLU A 39 -12.07 13.71 -1.37
CA GLU A 39 -10.82 13.01 -1.15
C GLU A 39 -10.12 13.55 0.11
N TYR A 40 -9.46 12.65 0.84
CA TYR A 40 -8.64 13.04 1.99
C TYR A 40 -7.44 13.85 1.52
N THR A 41 -7.24 15.03 2.11
CA THR A 41 -6.03 15.84 1.90
C THR A 41 -5.05 15.56 3.02
N GLY A 42 -3.96 14.86 2.70
CA GLY A 42 -2.89 14.55 3.65
C GLY A 42 -2.02 15.76 3.96
N VAL A 43 -1.34 15.72 5.11
CA VAL A 43 -0.33 16.71 5.53
C VAL A 43 1.09 16.35 5.04
N ASN A 44 1.17 15.51 4.00
CA ASN A 44 2.43 14.99 3.47
C ASN A 44 3.19 16.09 2.72
N ASP A 45 4.47 16.26 3.04
CA ASP A 45 5.37 17.19 2.36
C ASP A 45 6.80 16.61 2.28
N GLY A 46 7.55 17.02 1.26
CA GLY A 46 8.93 16.58 1.05
C GLY A 46 9.09 15.13 0.56
N GLN A 47 10.24 14.52 0.90
CA GLN A 47 10.63 13.19 0.44
C GLN A 47 10.27 12.11 1.46
N HIS A 48 9.55 11.08 1.01
CA HIS A 48 9.24 9.89 1.81
C HIS A 48 10.26 8.78 1.49
N VAL A 49 10.87 8.19 2.51
CA VAL A 49 11.87 7.13 2.39
C VAL A 49 11.33 5.83 2.96
N ILE A 50 11.35 4.77 2.15
CA ILE A 50 10.93 3.42 2.54
C ILE A 50 12.19 2.57 2.63
N HIS A 51 12.49 2.05 3.81
CA HIS A 51 13.63 1.17 4.03
C HIS A 51 13.26 -0.27 3.70
N THR A 52 14.20 -1.04 3.16
CA THR A 52 14.00 -2.46 2.86
C THR A 52 15.24 -3.26 3.24
N GLY A 53 15.03 -4.53 3.62
CA GLY A 53 16.09 -5.47 3.97
C GLY A 53 16.85 -5.16 5.27
N GLY A 54 17.76 -6.06 5.63
CA GLY A 54 18.63 -5.92 6.80
C GLY A 54 17.85 -5.67 8.09
N ARG A 55 18.27 -4.63 8.83
CA ARG A 55 17.65 -4.25 10.11
C ARG A 55 16.29 -3.53 9.98
N TYR A 56 15.92 -3.09 8.78
CA TYR A 56 14.67 -2.38 8.49
C TYR A 56 13.92 -3.11 7.38
N ALA A 57 13.69 -4.40 7.59
CA ALA A 57 13.00 -5.23 6.63
C ALA A 57 11.51 -4.87 6.58
N SER A 58 11.13 -3.95 5.69
CA SER A 58 9.72 -3.82 5.30
C SER A 58 9.29 -5.04 4.49
N TYR A 59 8.15 -5.61 4.85
CA TYR A 59 7.57 -6.80 4.21
C TYR A 59 6.08 -6.61 3.95
N LEU A 60 5.55 -7.41 3.04
CA LEU A 60 4.11 -7.56 2.81
C LEU A 60 3.69 -8.93 3.32
N GLN A 61 2.84 -8.94 4.35
CA GLN A 61 2.26 -10.17 4.87
C GLN A 61 1.03 -10.56 4.04
N LEU A 62 1.03 -11.78 3.50
CA LEU A 62 -0.06 -12.31 2.69
C LEU A 62 -0.68 -13.54 3.36
N PRO A 63 -2.02 -13.71 3.29
CA PRO A 63 -2.70 -14.90 3.77
C PRO A 63 -2.61 -16.01 2.71
N ILE A 64 -1.43 -16.64 2.60
CA ILE A 64 -1.19 -17.81 1.74
C ILE A 64 -1.69 -19.11 2.38
#